data_AF-A0A3C1D9K9-F1
#
_entry.id   AF-A0A3C1D9K9-F1
#
_cell.length_a   1.000
_cell.length_b   1.000
_cell.length_c   1.000
_cell.angle_alpha   90.00
_cell.angle_beta   90.00
_cell.angle_gamma   90.00
#
_symmetry.space_group_name_H-M   'P 1'
#
loop_
_entity.id
_entity.type
_entity.pdbx_description
1 polymer ?
#
loop_
_entity_poly.entity_id
_entity_poly.type
_entity_poly.pdbx_seq_one_letter_code
_entity_poly.pdbx_strand_id
1 'polypeptide(L)'
;GFPQFIIHFPYAWEKDAGFMKWMQETNCPMAYYALSAQKLGGSLGTDPELRYVNPAELGWGNAVKFNHDFVGKDALQKIVDGPHRVMTCLEWNDDDVVDVWASQFTDEPYEVMDQAEDYDPTGQFEYRAEKVVAGDKVVGVSTGRIFSPYYHKMISLCTMEPEYAEEGTEVEVIWGSEGTRQKRIRAKVTRYPYHNEGRNDAVDVNTIPRGTRG
;
A
#
# COMPACT_ATOMS: atom_id res chain seq x y z
N GLY A 1 0.98 9.28 4.35
CA GLY A 1 1.78 8.97 3.16
C GLY A 1 1.04 9.44 1.93
N PHE A 2 1.61 9.19 0.77
CA PHE A 2 0.92 9.29 -0.50
C PHE A 2 1.05 7.90 -1.14
N PRO A 3 -0.06 7.16 -1.40
CA PRO A 3 0.01 5.84 -2.00
C PRO A 3 0.64 5.99 -3.38
N GLN A 4 1.68 5.22 -3.62
CA GLN A 4 2.40 5.23 -4.88
C GLN A 4 2.05 3.98 -5.68
N PHE A 5 1.90 4.17 -6.99
CA PHE A 5 1.87 3.09 -7.96
C PHE A 5 3.08 2.17 -7.72
N ILE A 6 2.94 0.88 -8.00
CA ILE A 6 3.87 -0.24 -7.78
C ILE A 6 4.17 -0.57 -6.33
N ILE A 7 4.21 0.41 -5.42
CA ILE A 7 4.51 0.14 -4.00
C ILE A 7 3.25 -0.23 -3.23
N HIS A 8 2.17 0.53 -3.44
CA HIS A 8 0.97 0.41 -2.62
C HIS A 8 -0.24 -0.13 -3.38
N PHE A 9 -0.23 0.01 -4.71
CA PHE A 9 -1.25 -0.52 -5.60
C PHE A 9 -0.70 -0.78 -7.00
N PRO A 10 -1.20 -1.81 -7.70
CA PRO A 10 -0.98 -2.02 -9.12
C PRO A 10 -2.09 -1.38 -9.96
N TYR A 11 -1.82 -1.17 -11.25
CA TYR A 11 -2.87 -0.84 -12.22
C TYR A 11 -3.49 -2.12 -12.79
N ALA A 12 -4.80 -2.08 -13.03
CA ALA A 12 -5.55 -3.17 -13.66
C ALA A 12 -5.38 -3.23 -15.20
N TRP A 13 -4.17 -2.92 -15.71
CA TRP A 13 -3.89 -2.88 -17.15
C TRP A 13 -4.19 -4.21 -17.86
N GLU A 14 -3.96 -5.32 -17.17
CA GLU A 14 -4.17 -6.67 -17.71
C GLU A 14 -5.62 -7.03 -17.94
N LYS A 15 -6.56 -6.24 -17.41
CA LYS A 15 -7.98 -6.37 -17.73
C LYS A 15 -8.32 -5.91 -19.14
N ASP A 16 -7.43 -5.16 -19.78
CA ASP A 16 -7.58 -4.69 -21.16
C ASP A 16 -6.52 -5.34 -22.07
N ALA A 17 -6.92 -6.43 -22.74
CA ALA A 17 -6.06 -7.14 -23.68
C ALA A 17 -5.57 -6.24 -24.84
N GLY A 18 -6.37 -5.25 -25.25
CA GLY A 18 -5.99 -4.29 -26.29
C GLY A 18 -4.87 -3.36 -25.80
N PHE A 19 -5.00 -2.86 -24.58
CA PHE A 19 -3.96 -2.04 -23.94
C PHE A 19 -2.65 -2.83 -23.73
N MET A 20 -2.74 -4.08 -23.26
CA MET A 20 -1.56 -4.95 -23.11
C MET A 20 -0.87 -5.21 -24.44
N LYS A 21 -1.64 -5.51 -25.50
CA LYS A 21 -1.11 -5.71 -26.85
C LYS A 21 -0.41 -4.44 -27.35
N TRP A 22 -1.01 -3.27 -27.17
CA TRP A 22 -0.41 -2.00 -27.54
C TRP A 22 0.91 -1.75 -26.81
N MET A 23 0.99 -2.04 -25.51
CA MET A 23 2.24 -1.90 -24.74
C MET A 23 3.36 -2.79 -25.27
N GLN A 24 3.03 -4.02 -25.68
CA GLN A 24 3.99 -4.96 -26.26
C GLN A 24 4.48 -4.48 -27.64
N GLU A 25 3.56 -4.11 -28.54
CA GLU A 25 3.89 -3.68 -29.90
C GLU A 25 4.70 -2.38 -29.94
N THR A 26 4.51 -1.51 -28.95
CA THR A 26 5.25 -0.24 -28.82
C THR A 26 6.54 -0.34 -28.00
N ASN A 27 6.85 -1.53 -27.45
CA ASN A 27 7.95 -1.73 -26.51
C ASN A 27 7.91 -0.71 -25.35
N CYS A 28 6.70 -0.46 -24.83
CA CYS A 28 6.47 0.54 -23.79
C CYS A 28 7.25 0.17 -22.52
N PRO A 29 8.14 1.03 -22.00
CA PRO A 29 8.91 0.74 -20.78
C PRO A 29 8.02 0.45 -19.56
N MET A 30 6.79 0.98 -19.55
CA MET A 30 5.84 0.75 -18.47
C MET A 30 5.32 -0.70 -18.42
N ALA A 31 5.46 -1.47 -19.51
CA ALA A 31 5.09 -2.88 -19.53
C ALA A 31 5.84 -3.70 -18.47
N TYR A 32 7.05 -3.27 -18.07
CA TYR A 32 7.79 -3.87 -16.96
C TYR A 32 6.96 -3.85 -15.67
N TYR A 33 6.17 -2.80 -15.42
CA TYR A 33 5.37 -2.67 -14.20
C TYR A 33 3.97 -3.31 -14.29
N ALA A 34 3.67 -4.04 -15.38
CA ALA A 34 2.46 -4.85 -15.44
C ALA A 34 2.52 -5.94 -14.34
N LEU A 35 1.39 -6.23 -13.70
CA LEU A 35 1.36 -7.08 -12.51
C LEU A 35 1.81 -8.53 -12.81
N SER A 36 1.49 -9.04 -13.99
CA SER A 36 1.93 -10.31 -14.57
C SER A 36 3.43 -10.39 -14.79
N ALA A 37 4.13 -9.26 -14.86
CA ALA A 37 5.59 -9.20 -14.91
C ALA A 37 6.23 -9.15 -13.51
N GLN A 38 5.42 -9.09 -12.44
CA GLN A 38 5.88 -8.98 -11.07
C GLN A 38 5.66 -10.27 -10.29
N LYS A 39 6.59 -10.57 -9.38
CA LYS A 39 6.35 -11.57 -8.34
C LYS A 39 5.35 -10.99 -7.34
N LEU A 40 4.31 -11.75 -7.02
CA LEU A 40 3.32 -11.39 -6.00
C LEU A 40 3.64 -12.15 -4.71
N GLY A 41 3.79 -11.42 -3.62
CA GLY A 41 4.20 -11.97 -2.33
C GLY A 41 3.35 -11.53 -1.15
N GLY A 42 3.72 -12.07 0.02
CA GLY A 42 3.08 -11.79 1.29
C GLY A 42 1.89 -12.71 1.59
N SER A 43 1.33 -12.54 2.78
CA SER A 43 0.23 -13.34 3.31
C SER A 43 -1.08 -13.17 2.54
N LEU A 44 -1.20 -12.15 1.68
CA LEU A 44 -2.34 -11.99 0.77
C LEU A 44 -2.36 -13.03 -0.37
N GLY A 45 -1.30 -13.82 -0.53
CA GLY A 45 -1.20 -14.84 -1.59
C GLY A 45 -0.92 -14.22 -2.96
N THR A 46 -1.13 -14.94 -4.05
CA THR A 46 -0.75 -14.52 -5.42
C THR A 46 -1.91 -14.03 -6.29
N ASP A 47 -3.12 -13.88 -5.73
CA ASP A 47 -4.27 -13.41 -6.50
C ASP A 47 -4.13 -11.90 -6.82
N PRO A 48 -4.07 -11.51 -8.10
CA PRO A 48 -4.00 -10.10 -8.49
C PRO A 48 -5.28 -9.32 -8.15
N GLU A 49 -6.46 -9.96 -8.12
CA GLU A 49 -7.73 -9.27 -7.85
C GLU A 49 -7.78 -8.65 -6.47
N LEU A 50 -7.13 -9.29 -5.50
CA LEU A 50 -7.08 -8.82 -4.11
C LEU A 50 -6.21 -7.57 -3.92
N ARG A 51 -5.44 -7.18 -4.94
CA ARG A 51 -4.48 -6.08 -4.88
C ARG A 51 -4.98 -4.81 -5.55
N TYR A 52 -6.03 -4.90 -6.36
CA TYR A 52 -6.61 -3.71 -6.96
C TYR A 52 -7.30 -2.85 -5.93
N VAL A 53 -7.19 -1.55 -6.14
CA VAL A 53 -7.80 -0.51 -5.32
C VAL A 53 -8.38 0.56 -6.23
N ASN A 54 -9.28 1.37 -5.68
CA ASN A 54 -9.85 2.50 -6.40
C ASN A 54 -9.49 3.84 -5.73
N PRO A 55 -9.71 4.99 -6.42
CA PRO A 55 -9.38 6.31 -5.87
C PRO A 55 -10.04 6.63 -4.53
N ALA A 56 -11.24 6.10 -4.23
CA ALA A 56 -11.89 6.32 -2.94
C ALA A 56 -11.11 5.62 -1.82
N GLU A 57 -10.74 4.36 -2.04
CA GLU A 57 -9.93 3.57 -1.09
C GLU A 57 -8.54 4.15 -0.86
N LEU A 58 -7.98 4.85 -1.85
CA LEU A 58 -6.67 5.52 -1.75
C LEU A 58 -6.72 6.88 -1.05
N GLY A 59 -7.89 7.34 -0.61
CA GLY A 59 -8.07 8.68 -0.02
C GLY A 59 -8.08 9.82 -1.05
N TRP A 60 -8.26 9.51 -2.34
CA TRP A 60 -8.26 10.47 -3.44
C TRP A 60 -9.66 10.90 -3.87
N GLY A 61 -10.71 10.55 -3.11
CA GLY A 61 -12.10 10.91 -3.42
C GLY A 61 -12.30 12.41 -3.69
N ASN A 62 -11.58 13.28 -2.98
CA ASN A 62 -11.67 14.74 -3.17
C ASN A 62 -11.19 15.23 -4.54
N ALA A 63 -10.31 14.48 -5.20
CA ALA A 63 -9.81 14.78 -6.55
C ALA A 63 -10.81 14.35 -7.64
N VAL A 64 -11.73 13.46 -7.33
CA VAL A 64 -12.74 12.97 -8.27
C VAL A 64 -13.84 14.02 -8.46
N LYS A 65 -14.15 14.36 -9.71
CA LYS A 65 -15.25 15.28 -10.06
C LYS A 65 -16.17 14.61 -11.06
N PHE A 66 -17.38 14.25 -10.63
CA PHE A 66 -18.38 13.59 -11.48
C PHE A 66 -19.10 14.53 -12.48
N ASN A 67 -18.62 15.78 -12.61
CA ASN A 67 -19.20 16.83 -13.45
C ASN A 67 -18.73 16.79 -14.93
N HIS A 68 -17.97 15.77 -15.33
CA HIS A 68 -17.53 15.52 -16.70
C HIS A 68 -17.46 14.01 -16.95
N ASP A 69 -17.24 13.60 -18.20
CA ASP A 69 -17.14 12.19 -18.58
C ASP A 69 -15.69 11.72 -18.55
N PHE A 70 -15.48 10.53 -17.98
CA PHE A 70 -14.17 9.88 -17.91
C PHE A 70 -14.36 8.35 -17.81
N VAL A 71 -13.33 7.60 -18.20
CA VAL A 71 -13.33 6.14 -18.13
C VAL A 71 -13.48 5.69 -16.67
N GLY A 72 -14.46 4.84 -16.40
CA GLY A 72 -14.71 4.30 -15.05
C GLY A 72 -15.63 5.17 -14.16
N LYS A 73 -16.20 6.27 -14.66
CA LYS A 73 -17.13 7.14 -13.91
C LYS A 73 -18.26 6.37 -13.23
N ASP A 74 -19.01 5.57 -13.97
CA ASP A 74 -20.17 4.82 -13.44
C ASP A 74 -19.74 3.75 -12.42
N ALA A 75 -18.58 3.14 -12.61
CA ALA A 75 -18.03 2.17 -11.68
C ALA A 75 -17.63 2.86 -10.36
N LEU A 76 -16.96 4.00 -10.45
CA LEU A 76 -16.53 4.77 -9.28
C LEU A 76 -17.72 5.36 -8.53
N GLN A 77 -18.77 5.82 -9.22
CA GLN A 77 -19.99 6.31 -8.57
C GLN A 77 -20.63 5.22 -7.70
N LYS A 78 -20.76 3.99 -8.23
CA LYS A 78 -21.28 2.85 -7.46
C LYS A 78 -20.46 2.52 -6.23
N ILE A 79 -19.14 2.69 -6.30
CA ILE A 79 -18.22 2.44 -5.18
C ILE A 79 -18.41 3.50 -4.10
N VAL A 80 -18.44 4.79 -4.47
CA VAL A 80 -18.55 5.87 -3.47
C VAL A 80 -19.94 5.96 -2.83
N ASP A 81 -20.98 5.46 -3.51
CA ASP A 81 -22.34 5.36 -2.98
C ASP A 81 -22.51 4.17 -2.00
N GLY A 82 -21.51 3.29 -1.91
CA GLY A 82 -21.50 2.11 -1.05
C GLY A 82 -20.38 2.12 0.01
N PRO A 83 -20.36 1.12 0.89
CA PRO A 83 -19.23 0.92 1.79
C PRO A 83 -17.98 0.58 0.98
N HIS A 84 -16.87 1.24 1.29
CA HIS A 84 -15.57 1.04 0.68
C HIS A 84 -14.49 1.15 1.74
N ARG A 85 -13.33 0.51 1.51
CA ARG A 85 -12.17 0.68 2.39
C ARG A 85 -11.69 2.13 2.38
N VAL A 86 -10.92 2.50 3.38
CA VAL A 86 -10.23 3.80 3.49
C VAL A 86 -8.74 3.59 3.65
N MET A 87 -7.96 4.59 3.23
CA MET A 87 -6.51 4.57 3.41
C MET A 87 -6.14 5.02 4.83
N THR A 88 -5.28 4.25 5.48
CA THR A 88 -4.71 4.60 6.79
C THR A 88 -3.22 4.25 6.86
N CYS A 89 -2.59 4.58 7.98
CA CYS A 89 -1.25 4.14 8.32
C CYS A 89 -1.30 3.12 9.45
N LEU A 90 -0.38 2.17 9.43
CA LEU A 90 -0.15 1.23 10.54
C LEU A 90 1.24 1.48 11.13
N GLU A 91 1.31 1.50 12.45
CA GLU A 91 2.57 1.38 13.20
C GLU A 91 2.64 -0.04 13.77
N TRP A 92 3.69 -0.78 13.40
CA TRP A 92 3.85 -2.18 13.80
C TRP A 92 4.52 -2.23 15.17
N ASN A 93 4.18 -3.24 15.97
CA ASN A 93 4.71 -3.42 17.31
C ASN A 93 6.22 -3.74 17.26
N ASP A 94 6.99 -3.01 18.07
CA ASP A 94 8.45 -3.09 18.06
C ASP A 94 8.96 -4.48 18.48
N ASP A 95 8.38 -5.08 19.52
CA ASP A 95 8.79 -6.40 20.02
C ASP A 95 8.53 -7.50 18.98
N ASP A 96 7.39 -7.42 18.29
CA ASP A 96 7.03 -8.38 17.24
C ASP A 96 7.95 -8.24 16.02
N VAL A 97 8.33 -7.01 15.65
CA VAL A 97 9.32 -6.76 14.60
C VAL A 97 10.69 -7.28 15.01
N VAL A 98 11.14 -7.00 16.23
CA VAL A 98 12.43 -7.50 16.76
C VAL A 98 12.45 -9.02 16.80
N ASP A 99 11.35 -9.69 17.13
CA ASP A 99 11.24 -11.15 17.11
C ASP A 99 11.42 -11.73 15.70
N VAL A 100 10.87 -11.08 14.66
CA VAL A 100 11.13 -11.46 13.25
C VAL A 100 12.63 -11.36 12.93
N TRP A 101 13.27 -10.27 13.31
CA TRP A 101 14.71 -10.08 13.11
C TRP A 101 15.56 -11.09 13.89
N ALA A 102 15.23 -11.34 15.16
CA ALA A 102 15.93 -12.30 16.00
C ALA A 102 15.79 -13.74 15.47
N SER A 103 14.64 -14.08 14.89
CA SER A 103 14.39 -15.41 14.33
C SER A 103 15.36 -15.80 13.21
N GLN A 104 15.99 -14.83 12.54
CA GLN A 104 16.98 -15.07 11.48
C GLN A 104 18.26 -15.78 11.98
N PHE A 105 18.46 -15.84 13.29
CA PHE A 105 19.59 -16.53 13.95
C PHE A 105 19.17 -17.87 14.57
N THR A 106 18.06 -18.45 14.11
CA THR A 106 17.50 -19.72 14.60
C THR A 106 17.29 -20.69 13.43
N ASP A 107 17.00 -21.96 13.74
CA ASP A 107 16.80 -23.00 12.71
C ASP A 107 15.49 -22.83 11.91
N GLU A 108 14.51 -22.11 12.46
CA GLU A 108 13.15 -21.97 11.90
C GLU A 108 12.77 -20.47 11.79
N PRO A 109 13.43 -19.68 10.93
CA PRO A 109 13.21 -18.25 10.85
C PRO A 109 11.81 -17.91 10.31
N TYR A 110 11.27 -16.76 10.71
CA TYR A 110 10.20 -16.11 9.94
C TYR A 110 10.76 -15.57 8.63
N GLU A 111 9.90 -15.20 7.69
CA GLU A 111 10.36 -14.53 6.47
C GLU A 111 11.14 -13.24 6.81
N VAL A 112 12.24 -13.02 6.09
CA VAL A 112 13.15 -11.88 6.32
C VAL A 112 12.38 -10.57 6.14
N MET A 113 12.45 -9.71 7.15
CA MET A 113 11.93 -8.34 7.10
C MET A 113 13.11 -7.38 6.96
N ASP A 114 13.36 -6.83 5.78
CA ASP A 114 14.46 -5.89 5.55
C ASP A 114 14.07 -4.43 5.89
N GLN A 115 15.02 -3.48 5.71
CA GLN A 115 14.84 -2.10 6.17
C GLN A 115 13.99 -1.21 5.24
N ALA A 116 13.94 -1.51 3.94
CA ALA A 116 13.15 -0.74 3.00
C ALA A 116 12.83 -1.56 1.75
N GLU A 117 11.57 -1.41 1.31
CA GLU A 117 11.04 -1.89 0.03
C GLU A 117 10.80 -3.40 -0.05
N ASP A 118 9.92 -3.77 -0.97
CA ASP A 118 9.51 -5.15 -1.18
C ASP A 118 10.45 -5.78 -2.22
N TYR A 119 11.72 -5.97 -1.85
CA TYR A 119 12.67 -6.74 -2.65
C TYR A 119 12.73 -8.18 -2.16
N ASP A 120 12.77 -9.12 -3.10
CA ASP A 120 13.04 -10.50 -2.78
C ASP A 120 14.53 -10.70 -2.39
N PRO A 121 14.90 -11.85 -1.80
CA PRO A 121 16.28 -12.11 -1.40
C PRO A 121 17.31 -12.10 -2.54
N THR A 122 16.86 -12.09 -3.81
CA THR A 122 17.73 -11.98 -5.00
C THR A 122 17.90 -10.53 -5.48
N GLY A 123 17.26 -9.57 -4.79
CA GLY A 123 17.26 -8.16 -5.15
C GLY A 123 16.28 -7.79 -6.26
N GLN A 124 15.32 -8.67 -6.58
CA GLN A 124 14.28 -8.38 -7.56
C GLN A 124 13.07 -7.78 -6.87
N PHE A 125 12.41 -6.84 -7.55
CA PHE A 125 11.18 -6.25 -7.04
C PHE A 125 10.08 -7.32 -6.91
N GLU A 126 9.41 -7.33 -5.77
CA GLU A 126 8.27 -8.17 -5.46
C GLU A 126 7.13 -7.27 -5.00
N TYR A 127 5.96 -7.38 -5.62
CA TYR A 127 4.79 -6.67 -5.09
C TYR A 127 4.26 -7.43 -3.87
N ARG A 128 4.58 -6.95 -2.67
CA ARG A 128 4.20 -7.59 -1.43
C ARG A 128 2.96 -6.94 -0.83
N ALA A 129 2.03 -7.79 -0.38
CA ALA A 129 0.84 -7.34 0.34
C ALA A 129 0.51 -8.30 1.47
N GLU A 130 0.22 -7.73 2.63
CA GLU A 130 -0.08 -8.49 3.85
C GLU A 130 -1.54 -8.35 4.24
N LYS A 131 -2.17 -9.46 4.64
CA LYS A 131 -3.49 -9.47 5.27
C LYS A 131 -3.40 -8.72 6.61
N VAL A 132 -4.34 -7.82 6.85
CA VAL A 132 -4.55 -7.19 8.16
C VAL A 132 -5.81 -7.78 8.77
N VAL A 133 -5.72 -8.25 10.01
CA VAL A 133 -6.80 -8.99 10.67
C VAL A 133 -7.21 -8.35 12.00
N ALA A 134 -8.49 -8.51 12.33
CA ALA A 134 -9.03 -8.32 13.67
C ALA A 134 -9.60 -9.67 14.13
N GLY A 135 -8.85 -10.37 15.00
CA GLY A 135 -9.14 -11.76 15.33
C GLY A 135 -8.99 -12.67 14.11
N ASP A 136 -10.08 -13.28 13.67
CA ASP A 136 -10.09 -14.19 12.51
C ASP A 136 -10.59 -13.52 11.21
N LYS A 137 -11.05 -12.27 11.29
CA LYS A 137 -11.56 -11.51 10.14
C LYS A 137 -10.42 -10.74 9.48
N VAL A 138 -10.28 -10.88 8.16
CA VAL A 138 -9.44 -9.96 7.36
C VAL A 138 -10.20 -8.64 7.21
N VAL A 139 -9.60 -7.55 7.67
CA VAL A 139 -10.20 -6.20 7.72
C VAL A 139 -9.44 -5.19 6.87
N GLY A 140 -8.31 -5.57 6.29
CA GLY A 140 -7.54 -4.69 5.42
C GLY A 140 -6.37 -5.38 4.74
N VAL A 141 -5.66 -4.58 3.94
CA VAL A 141 -4.45 -4.99 3.21
C VAL A 141 -3.36 -3.96 3.47
N SER A 142 -2.23 -4.42 4.00
CA SER A 142 -1.04 -3.60 4.26
C SER A 142 -0.06 -3.72 3.10
N THR A 143 0.46 -2.58 2.63
CA THR A 143 1.44 -2.47 1.53
C THR A 143 2.47 -1.39 1.80
N GLY A 144 3.62 -1.43 1.12
CA GLY A 144 4.65 -0.39 1.20
C GLY A 144 5.24 -0.23 2.60
N ARG A 145 5.56 -1.35 3.27
CA ARG A 145 6.17 -1.35 4.59
C ARG A 145 7.57 -0.74 4.53
N ILE A 146 7.92 0.08 5.53
CA ILE A 146 9.26 0.67 5.68
C ILE A 146 9.63 0.87 7.14
N PHE A 147 10.92 0.74 7.46
CA PHE A 147 11.45 1.27 8.72
C PHE A 147 11.71 2.77 8.59
N SER A 148 11.03 3.59 9.39
CA SER A 148 11.29 5.01 9.47
C SER A 148 12.44 5.28 10.45
N PRO A 149 13.62 5.76 10.00
CA PRO A 149 14.71 6.11 10.90
C PRO A 149 14.42 7.38 11.71
N TYR A 150 13.50 8.24 11.26
CA TYR A 150 13.11 9.45 11.98
C TYR A 150 12.21 9.11 13.18
N TYR A 151 11.20 8.28 12.95
CA TYR A 151 10.27 7.88 14.01
C TYR A 151 10.74 6.65 14.79
N HIS A 152 11.77 5.96 14.31
CA HIS A 152 12.26 4.67 14.82
C HIS A 152 11.15 3.61 14.86
N LYS A 153 10.32 3.58 13.82
CA LYS A 153 9.13 2.72 13.74
C LYS A 153 9.05 1.99 12.41
N MET A 154 8.60 0.73 12.48
CA MET A 154 8.14 0.00 11.32
C MET A 154 6.72 0.46 10.99
N ILE A 155 6.50 0.97 9.78
CA ILE A 155 5.22 1.52 9.35
C ILE A 155 4.82 0.98 7.98
N SER A 156 3.53 0.98 7.69
CA SER A 156 2.99 0.67 6.35
C SER A 156 1.75 1.52 6.06
N LEU A 157 1.35 1.58 4.79
CA LEU A 157 -0.01 2.02 4.45
C LEU A 157 -0.95 0.81 4.48
N CYS A 158 -2.22 1.08 4.72
CA CYS A 158 -3.24 0.05 4.71
C CYS A 158 -4.54 0.56 4.09
N THR A 159 -5.11 -0.21 3.17
CA THR A 159 -6.52 -0.07 2.81
C THR A 159 -7.34 -0.90 3.78
N MET A 160 -8.25 -0.26 4.52
CA MET A 160 -8.91 -0.85 5.67
C MET A 160 -10.41 -0.63 5.66
N GLU A 161 -11.19 -1.59 6.13
CA GLU A 161 -12.61 -1.40 6.38
C GLU A 161 -12.83 -0.20 7.34
N PRO A 162 -13.79 0.71 7.06
CA PRO A 162 -13.94 1.95 7.83
C PRO A 162 -14.15 1.75 9.33
N GLU A 163 -14.79 0.65 9.73
CA GLU A 163 -15.08 0.34 11.13
C GLU A 163 -13.82 0.01 11.97
N TYR A 164 -12.68 -0.30 11.33
CA TYR A 164 -11.39 -0.54 12.01
C TYR A 164 -10.38 0.60 11.77
N ALA A 165 -10.73 1.59 10.95
CA ALA A 165 -9.78 2.62 10.50
C ALA A 165 -9.60 3.80 11.48
N GLU A 166 -10.24 3.75 12.64
CA GLU A 166 -10.07 4.79 13.67
C GLU A 166 -8.66 4.75 14.24
N GLU A 167 -8.00 5.92 14.32
CA GLU A 167 -6.70 6.06 14.97
C GLU A 167 -6.79 5.54 16.41
N GLY A 168 -5.87 4.66 16.78
CA GLY A 168 -5.93 3.98 18.07
C GLY A 168 -6.26 2.50 17.98
N THR A 169 -6.99 2.09 16.94
CA THR A 169 -7.46 0.71 16.77
C THR A 169 -6.30 -0.27 16.68
N GLU A 170 -6.38 -1.37 17.44
CA GLU A 170 -5.40 -2.46 17.41
C GLU A 170 -5.84 -3.51 16.40
N VAL A 171 -4.91 -3.90 15.54
CA VAL A 171 -5.08 -4.94 14.51
C VAL A 171 -3.81 -5.80 14.47
N GLU A 172 -3.80 -6.86 13.68
CA GLU A 172 -2.60 -7.66 13.45
C GLU A 172 -2.30 -7.74 11.95
N VAL A 173 -1.04 -7.54 11.57
CA VAL A 173 -0.54 -7.82 10.23
C VAL A 173 -0.05 -9.27 10.21
N ILE A 174 -0.54 -10.06 9.27
CA ILE A 174 -0.01 -11.40 9.05
C ILE A 174 1.29 -11.25 8.25
N TRP A 175 2.43 -11.52 8.85
CA TRP A 175 3.73 -11.45 8.18
C TRP A 175 4.17 -12.83 7.71
N GLY A 176 4.52 -12.92 6.43
CA GLY A 176 5.04 -14.11 5.79
C GLY A 176 4.14 -14.60 4.65
N SER A 177 4.74 -15.07 3.56
CA SER A 177 4.03 -15.57 2.38
C SER A 177 3.20 -16.83 2.69
N GLU A 178 2.12 -17.05 1.93
CA GLU A 178 1.32 -18.28 2.09
C GLU A 178 2.19 -19.53 1.92
N GLY A 179 2.01 -20.52 2.80
CA GLY A 179 2.84 -21.73 2.82
C GLY A 179 4.18 -21.60 3.56
N THR A 180 4.52 -20.42 4.09
CA THR A 180 5.68 -20.20 4.96
C THR A 180 5.28 -20.13 6.43
N ARG A 181 6.27 -20.11 7.35
CA ARG A 181 6.03 -19.83 8.76
C ARG A 181 5.59 -18.36 8.91
N GLN A 182 4.34 -18.16 9.30
CA GLN A 182 3.75 -16.82 9.46
C GLN A 182 3.76 -16.35 10.92
N LYS A 183 3.87 -15.03 11.10
CA LYS A 183 3.72 -14.34 12.40
C LYS A 183 2.54 -13.39 12.36
N ARG A 184 1.75 -13.33 13.43
CA ARG A 184 0.83 -12.22 13.69
C ARG A 184 1.62 -11.10 14.36
N ILE A 185 1.79 -9.97 13.68
CA ILE A 185 2.46 -8.79 14.21
C ILE A 185 1.38 -7.82 14.64
N ARG A 186 1.32 -7.50 15.94
CA ARG A 186 0.43 -6.46 16.45
C ARG A 186 0.75 -5.14 15.75
N ALA A 187 -0.28 -4.39 15.40
CA ALA A 187 -0.14 -3.07 14.80
C ALA A 187 -1.24 -2.15 15.29
N LYS A 188 -0.96 -0.86 15.28
CA LYS A 188 -1.90 0.18 15.68
C LYS A 188 -2.20 1.08 14.49
N VAL A 189 -3.47 1.31 14.25
CA VAL A 189 -3.92 2.32 13.29
C VAL A 189 -3.51 3.69 13.78
N THR A 190 -2.85 4.44 12.92
CA THR A 190 -2.24 5.74 13.25
C THR A 190 -2.58 6.77 12.19
N ARG A 191 -2.32 8.04 12.52
CA ARG A 191 -2.63 9.19 11.67
C ARG A 191 -2.18 8.98 10.21
N TYR A 192 -3.05 9.40 9.30
CA TYR A 192 -2.74 9.46 7.88
C TYR A 192 -2.91 10.90 7.38
N PRO A 193 -1.84 11.55 6.87
CA PRO A 193 -0.50 11.03 6.67
C PRO A 193 0.32 10.89 7.96
N TYR A 194 1.18 9.86 8.03
CA TYR A 194 2.07 9.64 9.17
C TYR A 194 3.04 10.81 9.43
N HIS A 195 3.77 11.28 8.42
CA HIS A 195 4.60 12.47 8.57
C HIS A 195 3.72 13.73 8.52
N ASN A 196 3.85 14.60 9.53
CA ASN A 196 3.00 15.77 9.73
C ASN A 196 3.77 17.07 9.97
N GLU A 197 5.10 17.07 9.83
CA GLU A 197 5.92 18.28 9.96
C GLU A 197 6.02 19.03 8.62
N GLY A 198 6.26 20.34 8.69
CA GLY A 198 6.56 21.16 7.51
C GLY A 198 5.45 21.21 6.45
N ARG A 199 4.19 20.93 6.83
CA ARG A 199 3.07 20.98 5.89
C ARG A 199 2.90 22.39 5.33
N ASN A 200 2.70 22.46 4.02
CA ASN A 200 2.56 23.71 3.26
C ASN A 200 1.10 24.01 2.86
N ASP A 201 0.14 23.27 3.40
CA ASP A 201 -1.29 23.42 3.11
C ASP A 201 -1.86 24.77 3.57
N ALA A 202 -1.24 25.41 4.56
CA ALA A 202 -1.57 26.77 5.00
C ALA A 202 -0.75 27.89 4.31
N VAL A 203 0.20 27.54 3.42
CA VAL A 203 1.05 28.53 2.75
C VAL A 203 0.27 29.15 1.59
N ASP A 204 0.03 30.47 1.66
CA ASP A 204 -0.50 31.21 0.52
C ASP A 204 0.56 31.29 -0.58
N VAL A 205 0.37 30.47 -1.61
CA VAL A 205 1.27 30.41 -2.77
C VAL A 205 1.41 31.75 -3.50
N ASN A 206 0.47 32.69 -3.31
CA ASN A 206 0.56 34.02 -3.89
C ASN A 206 1.60 34.91 -3.19
N THR A 207 2.03 34.54 -1.98
CA THR A 207 3.07 35.26 -1.22
C THR A 207 4.50 34.82 -1.57
N ILE A 208 4.65 33.73 -2.33
CA ILE A 208 5.96 33.20 -2.71
C ILE A 208 6.61 34.15 -3.75
N PRO A 209 7.83 34.67 -3.49
CA PRO A 209 8.53 35.53 -4.44
C PRO A 209 8.64 34.89 -5.82
N ARG A 210 8.14 35.56 -6.85
CA ARG A 210 8.28 35.10 -8.23
C ARG A 210 9.59 35.63 -8.78
N GLY A 211 10.44 34.74 -9.29
CA GLY A 211 11.64 35.16 -10.01
C GLY A 211 11.23 35.98 -11.22
N THR A 212 11.68 37.23 -11.31
CA THR A 212 11.67 37.98 -12.56
C THR A 212 12.72 37.34 -13.47
N ARG A 213 12.29 36.72 -14.58
CA ARG A 213 13.23 36.37 -15.65
C ARG A 213 13.85 37.68 -16.14
N GLY A 214 15.16 37.83 -15.96
CA GLY A 214 15.97 38.89 -16.56
C GLY A 214 16.27 38.60 -18.03
#